data_AF-A0A1H4B7I4-F1
#
_entry.id   AF-A0A1H4B7I4-F1
#
_cell.length_a   1.000
_cell.length_b   1.000
_cell.length_c   1.000
_cell.angle_alpha   90.00
_cell.angle_beta   90.00
_cell.angle_gamma   90.00
#
_symmetry.space_group_name_H-M   'P 1'
#
loop_
_entity.id
_entity.type
_entity.pdbx_description
1 polymer ?
#
loop_
_entity_poly.entity_id
_entity_poly.type
_entity_poly.pdbx_seq_one_letter_code
_entity_poly.pdbx_strand_id
1 'polypeptide(L)'
;MGSVSLNIQFDSNGIRQLKSNNEKVVIIRSFAQDDAYAVACFVFSPFTIENIVQFAPVWQEYATIQKIVSFDILTAGIVTSISAGYKAQLTGAEFQNITAAYSSLVYGFENLNNGYPAITGGLTQQIMGDGNIFDAIVNVSSIPYNQTTYYQPLDSVKVFVASGISNNMIIPFSLLSPSGGMKIPELSTTVGKYLEVNISKDAAIYFDSTNNVFVLLPTPY
;
A
#
# COMPACT_ATOMS: atom_id res chain seq x y z
N MET A 1 14.63 -4.22 -10.88
CA MET A 1 14.66 -5.18 -9.76
C MET A 1 13.73 -6.33 -10.11
N GLY A 2 14.02 -7.55 -9.65
CA GLY A 2 13.12 -8.70 -9.82
C GLY A 2 11.90 -8.59 -8.88
N SER A 3 10.97 -9.54 -8.98
CA SER A 3 9.91 -9.71 -7.97
C SER A 3 10.54 -10.05 -6.61
N VAL A 4 9.97 -9.52 -5.53
CA VAL A 4 10.42 -9.79 -4.15
C VAL A 4 9.29 -10.41 -3.34
N SER A 5 9.61 -11.39 -2.49
CA SER A 5 8.63 -12.12 -1.68
C SER A 5 8.69 -11.73 -0.20
N LEU A 6 7.52 -11.58 0.41
CA LEU A 6 7.32 -11.51 1.85
C LEU A 6 6.60 -12.79 2.30
N ASN A 7 7.30 -13.63 3.07
CA ASN A 7 6.74 -14.80 3.73
C ASN A 7 6.19 -14.43 5.11
N ILE A 8 4.88 -14.62 5.32
CA ILE A 8 4.18 -14.28 6.54
C ILE A 8 3.74 -15.58 7.22
N GLN A 9 4.39 -15.87 8.36
CA GLN A 9 4.18 -17.09 9.11
C GLN A 9 3.25 -16.89 10.31
N PHE A 10 2.44 -17.91 10.59
CA PHE A 10 1.50 -17.96 11.70
C PHE A 10 1.58 -19.32 12.40
N ASP A 11 1.41 -19.32 13.72
CA ASP A 11 1.02 -20.54 14.42
C ASP A 11 -0.50 -20.75 14.33
N SER A 12 -0.95 -21.95 14.71
CA SER A 12 -2.38 -22.27 14.70
C SER A 12 -3.20 -21.43 15.69
N ASN A 13 -2.57 -20.89 16.75
CA ASN A 13 -3.23 -20.02 17.71
C ASN A 13 -3.53 -18.65 17.09
N GLY A 14 -2.57 -18.06 16.40
CA GLY A 14 -2.66 -16.79 15.71
C GLY A 14 -3.74 -16.81 14.62
N ILE A 15 -3.79 -17.85 13.79
CA ILE A 15 -4.86 -17.99 12.79
C ILE A 15 -6.24 -18.02 13.47
N ARG A 16 -6.39 -18.79 14.56
CA ARG A 16 -7.66 -18.86 15.30
C ARG A 16 -8.04 -17.51 15.92
N GLN A 17 -7.09 -16.81 16.52
CA GLN A 17 -7.28 -15.50 17.15
C GLN A 17 -7.70 -14.44 16.13
N LEU A 18 -7.02 -14.36 14.99
CA LEU A 18 -7.39 -13.41 13.94
C LEU A 18 -8.79 -13.72 13.41
N LYS A 19 -9.11 -15.00 13.20
CA LYS A 19 -10.46 -15.41 12.79
C LYS A 19 -11.52 -15.05 13.83
N SER A 20 -11.28 -15.26 15.12
CA SER A 20 -12.25 -14.92 16.17
C SER A 20 -12.47 -13.42 16.31
N ASN A 21 -11.44 -12.62 16.04
CA ASN A 21 -11.49 -11.16 16.11
C ASN A 21 -11.98 -10.51 14.80
N ASN A 22 -12.23 -11.31 13.76
CA ASN A 22 -12.46 -10.81 12.40
C ASN A 22 -11.34 -9.86 11.92
N GLU A 23 -10.11 -10.15 12.33
CA GLU A 23 -8.90 -9.43 11.94
C GLU A 23 -8.29 -10.06 10.68
N LYS A 24 -7.76 -9.20 9.82
CA LYS A 24 -7.05 -9.54 8.60
C LYS A 24 -5.63 -8.98 8.67
N VAL A 25 -4.73 -9.59 7.92
CA VAL A 25 -3.41 -9.02 7.65
C VAL A 25 -3.60 -7.86 6.69
N VAL A 26 -3.00 -6.71 7.01
CA VAL A 26 -2.99 -5.52 6.18
C VAL A 26 -1.55 -5.16 5.84
N ILE A 27 -1.32 -4.91 4.56
CA ILE A 27 -0.04 -4.45 4.03
C ILE A 27 -0.25 -3.06 3.42
N ILE A 28 0.66 -2.15 3.75
CA ILE A 28 0.76 -0.80 3.19
C ILE A 28 2.15 -0.63 2.60
N ARG A 29 2.25 -0.02 1.43
CA ARG A 29 3.53 0.34 0.81
C ARG A 29 4.06 1.65 1.41
N SER A 30 5.35 1.70 1.75
CA SER A 30 5.98 2.93 2.23
C SER A 30 6.49 3.81 1.09
N PHE A 31 6.42 5.12 1.29
CA PHE A 31 6.90 6.16 0.38
C PHE A 31 7.82 7.12 1.14
N ALA A 32 8.72 7.81 0.42
CA ALA A 32 9.66 8.75 1.02
C ALA A 32 8.96 9.94 1.71
N GLN A 33 7.73 10.23 1.29
CA GLN A 33 6.84 11.19 1.92
C GLN A 33 5.58 10.44 2.33
N ASP A 34 5.31 10.39 3.63
CA ASP A 34 4.03 9.89 4.14
C ASP A 34 3.02 11.05 4.06
N ASP A 35 1.92 10.82 3.34
CA ASP A 35 0.80 11.76 3.24
C ASP A 35 -0.11 11.67 4.48
N ALA A 36 -1.16 12.48 4.53
CA ALA A 36 -2.20 12.39 5.55
C ALA A 36 -2.93 11.01 5.56
N TYR A 37 -2.80 10.25 4.47
CA TYR A 37 -3.45 8.97 4.26
C TYR A 37 -2.49 7.92 3.73
N ALA A 38 -2.75 6.67 4.06
CA ALA A 38 -2.17 5.49 3.46
C ALA A 38 -3.26 4.68 2.76
N VAL A 39 -2.86 3.70 1.94
CA VAL A 39 -3.79 2.78 1.28
C VAL A 39 -3.44 1.35 1.68
N ALA A 40 -4.46 0.60 2.12
CA ALA A 40 -4.36 -0.83 2.37
C ALA A 40 -4.22 -1.57 1.02
N CYS A 41 -3.00 -1.71 0.52
CA CYS A 41 -2.75 -2.22 -0.82
C CYS A 41 -3.02 -3.73 -0.92
N PHE A 42 -2.78 -4.49 0.15
CA PHE A 42 -3.18 -5.90 0.23
C PHE A 42 -3.71 -6.28 1.60
N VAL A 43 -4.84 -6.98 1.60
CA VAL A 43 -5.60 -7.36 2.78
C VAL A 43 -6.11 -8.78 2.60
N PHE A 44 -5.77 -9.66 3.53
CA PHE A 44 -6.18 -11.07 3.46
C PHE A 44 -6.38 -11.68 4.85
N SER A 45 -7.20 -12.71 4.91
CA SER A 45 -7.28 -13.60 6.06
C SER A 45 -6.27 -14.73 5.88
N PRO A 46 -5.41 -15.03 6.87
CA PRO A 46 -4.43 -16.11 6.71
C PRO A 46 -5.15 -17.45 6.51
N PHE A 47 -4.78 -18.17 5.45
CA PHE A 47 -5.40 -19.43 5.04
C PHE A 47 -4.55 -20.65 5.41
N THR A 48 -3.23 -20.46 5.48
CA THR A 48 -2.24 -21.47 5.88
C THR A 48 -1.27 -20.89 6.92
N ILE A 49 -0.42 -21.75 7.50
CA ILE A 49 0.65 -21.33 8.42
C ILE A 49 1.72 -20.49 7.72
N GLU A 50 1.87 -20.62 6.40
CA GLU A 50 2.77 -19.81 5.57
C GLU A 50 1.95 -19.12 4.48
N ASN A 51 2.09 -17.81 4.34
CA ASN A 51 1.40 -17.03 3.33
C ASN A 51 2.45 -16.18 2.62
N ILE A 52 2.56 -16.33 1.30
CA ILE A 52 3.57 -15.62 0.50
C ILE A 52 2.88 -14.49 -0.26
N VAL A 53 3.41 -13.28 -0.12
CA VAL A 53 3.02 -12.10 -0.90
C VAL A 53 4.20 -11.69 -1.77
N GLN A 54 4.00 -11.58 -3.08
CA GLN A 54 5.04 -11.13 -4.00
C GLN A 54 4.73 -9.75 -4.56
N PHE A 55 5.77 -8.92 -4.61
CA PHE A 55 5.72 -7.56 -5.13
C PHE A 55 6.46 -7.53 -6.46
N ALA A 56 5.72 -7.44 -7.56
CA ALA A 56 6.31 -7.36 -8.88
C ALA A 56 6.87 -5.94 -9.13
N PRO A 57 7.90 -5.79 -9.97
CA PRO A 57 8.46 -4.49 -10.35
C PRO A 57 7.61 -3.78 -11.42
N VAL A 58 6.30 -4.05 -11.44
CA VAL A 58 5.35 -3.48 -12.41
C VAL A 58 4.58 -2.38 -11.70
N TRP A 59 4.82 -1.15 -12.14
CA TRP A 59 4.24 0.07 -11.57
C TRP A 59 3.43 0.79 -12.65
N GLN A 60 2.31 1.37 -12.23
CA GLN A 60 1.47 2.19 -13.10
C GLN A 60 1.04 3.43 -12.33
N GLU A 61 0.75 4.51 -13.04
CA GLU A 61 0.05 5.65 -12.48
C GLU A 61 -1.45 5.46 -12.67
N TYR A 62 -2.22 5.90 -11.67
CA TYR A 62 -3.66 5.95 -11.78
C TYR A 62 -4.20 7.35 -11.45
N ALA A 63 -5.36 7.65 -12.03
CA ALA A 63 -6.13 8.84 -11.76
C ALA A 63 -7.61 8.49 -11.56
N THR A 64 -8.29 9.22 -10.68
CA THR A 64 -9.73 9.09 -10.44
C THR A 64 -10.33 10.41 -9.96
N ILE A 65 -11.60 10.63 -10.27
CA ILE A 65 -12.37 11.78 -9.75
C ILE A 65 -12.95 11.52 -8.35
N GLN A 66 -12.81 10.29 -7.85
CA GLN A 66 -13.20 9.94 -6.48
C GLN A 66 -12.41 10.81 -5.49
N LYS A 67 -13.09 11.44 -4.55
CA LYS A 67 -12.44 12.23 -3.49
C LYS A 67 -11.77 11.30 -2.47
N ILE A 68 -10.70 11.79 -1.85
CA ILE A 68 -10.05 11.10 -0.74
C ILE A 68 -10.92 11.25 0.50
N VAL A 69 -11.52 10.15 0.94
CA VAL A 69 -12.37 10.07 2.13
C VAL A 69 -11.85 8.92 2.98
N SER A 70 -11.71 9.14 4.29
CA SER A 70 -11.22 8.11 5.21
C SER A 70 -12.13 6.88 5.18
N PHE A 71 -11.52 5.70 5.11
CA PHE A 71 -12.19 4.39 5.06
C PHE A 71 -13.00 4.09 3.80
N ASP A 72 -13.02 4.97 2.80
CA ASP A 72 -13.53 4.64 1.48
C ASP A 72 -12.57 3.69 0.74
N ILE A 73 -13.15 2.86 -0.12
CA ILE A 73 -12.39 2.00 -1.03
C ILE A 73 -12.13 2.78 -2.32
N LEU A 74 -10.86 2.96 -2.66
CA LEU A 74 -10.47 3.61 -3.91
C LEU A 74 -10.72 2.70 -5.11
N THR A 75 -11.26 3.28 -6.17
CA THR A 75 -11.29 2.66 -7.49
C THR A 75 -10.40 3.45 -8.43
N ALA A 76 -9.40 2.77 -9.01
CA ALA A 76 -8.60 3.35 -10.08
C ALA A 76 -9.51 3.64 -11.29
N GLY A 77 -9.50 4.88 -11.78
CA GLY A 77 -10.31 5.28 -12.92
C GLY A 77 -9.56 5.05 -14.23
N ILE A 78 -8.53 5.87 -14.46
CA ILE A 78 -7.64 5.82 -15.62
C ILE A 78 -6.30 5.31 -15.14
N VAL A 79 -5.65 4.42 -15.90
CA VAL A 79 -4.35 3.84 -15.57
C VAL A 79 -3.37 3.96 -16.74
N THR A 80 -2.09 4.16 -16.45
CA THR A 80 -1.02 4.12 -17.45
C THR A 80 0.24 3.49 -16.89
N SER A 81 0.87 2.61 -17.67
CA SER A 81 2.17 2.06 -17.28
C SER A 81 3.24 3.14 -17.35
N ILE A 82 4.07 3.22 -16.31
CA ILE A 82 5.14 4.22 -16.22
C ILE A 82 6.40 3.61 -15.61
N SER A 83 7.55 4.08 -16.07
CA SER A 83 8.85 3.74 -15.50
C SER A 83 9.28 4.80 -14.48
N ALA A 84 9.99 4.39 -13.43
CA ALA A 84 10.68 5.33 -12.56
C ALA A 84 11.61 6.24 -13.39
N GLY A 85 11.76 7.50 -13.00
CA GLY A 85 12.47 8.51 -13.78
C GLY A 85 11.60 9.32 -14.71
N TYR A 86 10.29 9.07 -14.74
CA TYR A 86 9.36 9.75 -15.63
C TYR A 86 8.14 10.28 -14.90
N LYS A 87 7.46 11.23 -15.55
CA LYS A 87 6.15 11.72 -15.16
C LYS A 87 5.11 11.56 -16.28
N ALA A 88 3.89 11.14 -15.95
CA ALA A 88 2.77 11.16 -16.89
C ALA A 88 1.96 12.46 -16.76
N GLN A 89 1.41 12.91 -17.88
CA GLN A 89 0.55 14.09 -17.96
C GLN A 89 -0.88 13.66 -18.26
N LEU A 90 -1.82 13.98 -17.38
CA LEU A 90 -3.25 13.73 -17.61
C LEU A 90 -3.90 14.95 -18.25
N THR A 91 -4.41 14.79 -19.48
CA THR A 91 -5.16 15.84 -20.20
C THR A 91 -6.52 15.27 -20.60
N GLY A 92 -7.60 15.89 -20.13
CA GLY A 92 -8.94 15.31 -20.29
C GLY A 92 -9.04 13.94 -19.59
N ALA A 93 -9.48 12.92 -20.31
CA ALA A 93 -9.67 11.57 -19.76
C ALA A 93 -8.52 10.60 -20.10
N GLU A 94 -7.36 11.11 -20.54
CA GLU A 94 -6.26 10.30 -21.05
C GLU A 94 -4.90 10.82 -20.60
N PHE A 95 -3.94 9.90 -20.43
CA PHE A 95 -2.55 10.26 -20.24
C PHE A 95 -1.91 10.55 -21.61
N GLN A 96 -1.39 11.77 -21.82
CA GLN A 96 -1.02 12.25 -23.15
C GLN A 96 0.47 12.34 -23.44
N ASN A 97 1.36 12.30 -22.45
CA ASN A 97 2.81 12.26 -22.67
C ASN A 97 3.53 11.73 -21.43
N ILE A 98 4.70 11.14 -21.65
CA ILE A 98 5.64 10.73 -20.60
C ILE A 98 6.91 11.57 -20.76
N THR A 99 7.28 12.32 -19.72
CA THR A 99 8.49 13.19 -19.72
C THR A 99 9.40 12.83 -18.56
N ALA A 100 10.66 13.27 -18.58
CA ALA A 100 11.58 12.96 -17.48
C ALA A 100 11.11 13.60 -16.16
N ALA A 101 11.18 12.83 -15.07
CA ALA A 101 11.05 13.33 -13.71
C ALA A 101 12.39 13.93 -13.24
N TYR A 102 12.39 14.51 -12.03
CA TYR A 102 13.61 15.14 -11.47
C TYR A 102 14.67 14.13 -11.01
N SER A 103 14.32 12.84 -10.88
CA SER A 103 15.21 11.77 -10.40
C SER A 103 14.79 10.43 -11.00
N SER A 104 15.74 9.52 -11.23
CA SER A 104 15.48 8.16 -11.75
C SER A 104 14.72 7.25 -10.78
N LEU A 105 14.53 7.68 -9.53
CA LEU A 105 13.86 6.91 -8.48
C LEU A 105 12.42 7.34 -8.22
N VAL A 106 11.93 8.36 -8.94
CA VAL A 106 10.60 8.92 -8.71
C VAL A 106 9.68 8.74 -9.91
N TYR A 107 8.41 8.64 -9.61
CA TYR A 107 7.29 8.72 -10.56
C TYR A 107 6.65 10.10 -10.39
N GLY A 108 6.09 10.67 -11.44
CA GLY A 108 5.49 11.98 -11.37
C GLY A 108 4.16 12.03 -12.08
N PHE A 109 3.17 12.67 -11.48
CA PHE A 109 1.88 12.86 -12.11
C PHE A 109 1.57 14.35 -12.16
N GLU A 110 1.49 14.87 -13.39
CA GLU A 110 1.00 16.22 -13.70
C GLU A 110 -0.48 16.22 -14.13
N ASN A 111 -1.29 17.03 -13.44
CA ASN A 111 -2.70 17.23 -13.79
C ASN A 111 -2.87 18.44 -14.72
N LEU A 112 -3.15 18.18 -16.00
CA LEU A 112 -3.48 19.19 -17.02
C LEU A 112 -4.95 19.16 -17.44
N ASN A 113 -5.80 18.44 -16.69
CA ASN A 113 -7.23 18.40 -16.94
C ASN A 113 -7.91 19.63 -16.33
N ASN A 114 -8.18 20.63 -17.17
CA ASN A 114 -8.85 21.87 -16.80
C ASN A 114 -10.32 21.71 -16.36
N GLY A 115 -10.91 20.52 -16.52
CA GLY A 115 -12.26 20.21 -16.06
C GLY A 115 -12.36 19.94 -14.55
N TYR A 116 -11.23 19.72 -13.86
CA TYR A 116 -11.20 19.41 -12.44
C TYR A 116 -10.16 20.25 -11.68
N PRO A 117 -10.54 20.94 -10.59
CA PRO A 117 -9.59 21.74 -9.81
C PRO A 117 -8.53 20.88 -9.10
N ALA A 118 -8.85 19.63 -8.82
CA ALA A 118 -7.93 18.61 -8.34
C ALA A 118 -8.43 17.22 -8.76
N ILE A 119 -7.50 16.29 -8.94
CA ILE A 119 -7.77 14.88 -9.26
C ILE A 119 -7.08 14.02 -8.20
N THR A 120 -7.70 12.92 -7.82
CA THR A 120 -7.05 11.94 -6.94
C THR A 120 -6.20 11.01 -7.78
N GLY A 121 -4.96 10.76 -7.36
CA GLY A 121 -4.07 9.87 -8.09
C GLY A 121 -2.99 9.29 -7.22
N GLY A 122 -2.16 8.47 -7.85
CA GLY A 122 -1.08 7.76 -7.18
C GLY A 122 -0.51 6.68 -8.09
N LEU A 123 0.15 5.72 -7.46
CA LEU A 123 0.68 4.54 -8.11
C LEU A 123 -0.18 3.31 -7.80
N THR A 124 -0.20 2.40 -8.75
CA THR A 124 -0.49 1.00 -8.51
C THR A 124 0.79 0.18 -8.60
N GLN A 125 0.81 -0.94 -7.88
CA GLN A 125 1.84 -1.96 -8.00
C GLN A 125 1.16 -3.32 -8.19
N GLN A 126 1.67 -4.11 -9.12
CA GLN A 126 1.21 -5.49 -9.24
C GLN A 126 1.68 -6.31 -8.02
N ILE A 127 0.70 -6.88 -7.30
CA ILE A 127 0.93 -7.73 -6.15
C ILE A 127 0.32 -9.11 -6.44
N MET A 128 1.04 -10.16 -6.03
CA MET A 128 0.52 -11.53 -6.03
C MET A 128 0.39 -12.03 -4.61
N GLY A 129 -0.79 -12.54 -4.25
CA GLY A 129 -1.07 -13.12 -2.94
C GLY A 129 -2.35 -13.95 -3.00
N ASP A 130 -2.43 -14.98 -2.17
CA ASP A 130 -3.57 -15.92 -2.17
C ASP A 130 -3.85 -16.52 -3.58
N GLY A 131 -2.78 -16.80 -4.33
CA GLY A 131 -2.86 -17.34 -5.70
C GLY A 131 -3.40 -16.38 -6.77
N ASN A 132 -3.69 -15.12 -6.42
CA ASN A 132 -4.24 -14.12 -7.32
C ASN A 132 -3.22 -13.02 -7.61
N ILE A 133 -3.27 -12.47 -8.84
CA ILE A 133 -2.49 -11.31 -9.26
C ILE A 133 -3.46 -10.13 -9.44
N PHE A 134 -3.13 -8.97 -8.89
CA PHE A 134 -3.93 -7.76 -9.04
C PHE A 134 -3.06 -6.51 -8.96
N ASP A 135 -3.52 -5.42 -9.58
CA ASP A 135 -2.87 -4.11 -9.53
C ASP A 135 -3.39 -3.34 -8.31
N ALA A 136 -2.59 -3.37 -7.23
CA ALA A 136 -2.94 -2.79 -5.94
C ALA A 136 -2.71 -1.29 -5.96
N ILE A 137 -3.66 -0.49 -5.45
CA ILE A 137 -3.41 0.94 -5.19
C ILE A 137 -2.51 1.02 -3.96
N VAL A 138 -1.33 1.64 -4.10
CA VAL A 138 -0.29 1.63 -3.06
C VAL A 138 -0.10 2.96 -2.35
N ASN A 139 -0.60 4.05 -2.94
CA ASN A 139 -0.69 5.35 -2.29
C ASN A 139 -1.85 6.16 -2.88
N VAL A 140 -2.14 7.31 -2.27
CA VAL A 140 -3.18 8.23 -2.73
C VAL A 140 -2.79 9.65 -2.39
N SER A 141 -2.94 10.56 -3.36
CA SER A 141 -2.76 11.99 -3.16
C SER A 141 -3.77 12.79 -3.98
N SER A 142 -3.98 14.05 -3.57
CA SER A 142 -4.75 15.02 -4.34
C SER A 142 -3.79 15.84 -5.19
N ILE A 143 -4.04 15.89 -6.50
CA ILE A 143 -3.18 16.53 -7.50
C ILE A 143 -3.92 17.73 -8.07
N PRO A 144 -3.63 18.95 -7.61
CA PRO A 144 -4.30 20.15 -8.09
C PRO A 144 -4.04 20.40 -9.58
N TYR A 145 -4.95 21.12 -10.23
CA TYR A 145 -4.77 21.53 -11.61
C TYR A 145 -3.48 22.33 -11.80
N ASN A 146 -2.75 22.03 -12.88
CA ASN A 146 -1.47 22.64 -13.23
C ASN A 146 -0.38 22.45 -12.14
N GLN A 147 -0.45 21.33 -11.43
CA GLN A 147 0.57 20.89 -10.47
C GLN A 147 1.09 19.50 -10.84
N THR A 148 2.33 19.22 -10.44
CA THR A 148 2.93 17.89 -10.50
C THR A 148 3.11 17.36 -9.08
N THR A 149 2.68 16.13 -8.82
CA THR A 149 2.99 15.39 -7.58
C THR A 149 4.00 14.30 -7.90
N TYR A 150 4.94 14.05 -7.00
CA TYR A 150 5.96 13.02 -7.19
C TYR A 150 5.87 11.94 -6.13
N TYR A 151 6.08 10.70 -6.56
CA TYR A 151 6.02 9.52 -5.72
C TYR A 151 7.35 8.80 -5.75
N GLN A 152 7.91 8.54 -4.58
CA GLN A 152 9.12 7.74 -4.43
C GLN A 152 8.81 6.56 -3.51
N PRO A 153 8.46 5.38 -4.08
CA PRO A 153 8.34 4.16 -3.31
C PRO A 153 9.65 3.87 -2.58
N LEU A 154 9.57 3.47 -1.30
CA LEU A 154 10.72 2.98 -0.54
C LEU A 154 10.79 1.47 -0.64
N ASP A 155 11.91 0.82 -0.35
CA ASP A 155 11.98 -0.64 -0.28
C ASP A 155 11.45 -1.19 1.07
N SER A 156 10.33 -0.64 1.58
CA SER A 156 9.67 -1.15 2.78
C SER A 156 8.14 -1.21 2.70
N VAL A 157 7.56 -2.13 3.47
CA VAL A 157 6.12 -2.24 3.70
C VAL A 157 5.82 -2.19 5.19
N LYS A 158 4.65 -1.67 5.54
CA LYS A 158 4.11 -1.69 6.90
C LYS A 158 3.08 -2.83 6.98
N VAL A 159 3.26 -3.76 7.93
CA VAL A 159 2.40 -4.94 8.09
C VAL A 159 1.79 -4.94 9.49
N PHE A 160 0.47 -5.07 9.57
CA PHE A 160 -0.29 -5.12 10.82
C PHE A 160 -1.55 -5.95 10.65
N VAL A 161 -2.29 -6.14 11.75
CA VAL A 161 -3.60 -6.78 11.72
C VAL A 161 -4.69 -5.76 12.03
N ALA A 162 -5.82 -5.87 11.34
CA ALA A 162 -6.96 -4.98 11.53
C ALA A 162 -8.28 -5.65 11.16
N SER A 163 -9.37 -5.27 11.84
CA SER A 163 -10.73 -5.65 11.48
C SER A 163 -11.39 -4.60 10.60
N GLY A 164 -12.29 -4.99 9.70
CA GLY A 164 -13.09 -4.03 8.91
C GLY A 164 -12.34 -3.30 7.80
N ILE A 165 -11.09 -3.69 7.52
CA ILE A 165 -10.28 -3.16 6.41
C ILE A 165 -10.41 -4.06 5.17
N SER A 166 -10.33 -3.44 3.99
CA SER A 166 -10.40 -4.08 2.68
C SER A 166 -9.29 -3.56 1.75
N ASN A 167 -9.00 -4.28 0.67
CA ASN A 167 -8.08 -3.82 -0.37
C ASN A 167 -8.48 -2.44 -0.89
N ASN A 168 -7.49 -1.60 -1.18
CA ASN A 168 -7.62 -0.23 -1.67
C ASN A 168 -8.35 0.73 -0.70
N MET A 169 -8.55 0.34 0.57
CA MET A 169 -9.16 1.21 1.56
C MET A 169 -8.19 2.32 2.01
N ILE A 170 -8.69 3.55 2.08
CA ILE A 170 -7.96 4.72 2.58
C ILE A 170 -7.90 4.67 4.10
N ILE A 171 -6.69 4.70 4.66
CA ILE A 171 -6.46 4.68 6.11
C ILE A 171 -5.82 6.01 6.51
N PRO A 172 -6.40 6.77 7.46
CA PRO A 172 -5.73 7.93 8.04
C PRO A 172 -4.38 7.54 8.63
N PHE A 173 -3.31 8.25 8.23
CA PHE A 173 -1.96 7.91 8.70
C PHE A 173 -1.81 8.07 10.22
N SER A 174 -2.58 8.96 10.83
CA SER A 174 -2.64 9.17 12.28
C SER A 174 -3.08 7.95 13.10
N LEU A 175 -3.70 6.94 12.46
CA LEU A 175 -4.08 5.69 13.11
C LEU A 175 -2.97 4.63 13.05
N LEU A 176 -1.94 4.83 12.22
CA LEU A 176 -0.81 3.92 12.09
C LEU A 176 0.23 4.24 13.16
N SER A 177 0.52 3.27 14.01
CA SER A 177 1.58 3.37 15.02
C SER A 177 2.57 2.21 14.89
N PRO A 178 3.89 2.45 14.97
CA PRO A 178 4.87 1.38 14.87
C PRO A 178 4.81 0.45 16.09
N SER A 179 5.14 -0.82 15.89
CA SER A 179 5.30 -1.79 16.98
C SER A 179 6.40 -1.30 17.93
N GLY A 180 5.99 -1.00 19.17
CA GLY A 180 6.81 -0.31 20.19
C GLY A 180 6.20 0.98 20.76
N GLY A 181 5.18 1.56 20.10
CA GLY A 181 4.43 2.76 20.56
C GLY A 181 3.08 2.46 21.23
N MET A 182 2.46 3.42 21.91
CA MET A 182 1.25 3.25 22.75
C MET A 182 -0.05 2.93 21.94
N LYS A 183 -1.02 2.21 22.54
CA LYS A 183 -2.34 1.91 21.93
C LYS A 183 -3.19 3.20 21.78
N ILE A 184 -3.92 3.34 20.68
CA ILE A 184 -4.99 4.35 20.52
C ILE A 184 -6.33 3.59 20.41
N PRO A 185 -7.25 3.73 21.39
CA PRO A 185 -8.63 3.30 21.23
C PRO A 185 -9.46 4.45 20.69
N GLU A 186 -10.18 4.24 19.58
CA GLU A 186 -11.52 4.79 19.25
C GLU A 186 -11.76 4.73 17.74
N LEU A 187 -12.46 3.68 17.29
CA LEU A 187 -13.29 3.56 16.07
C LEU A 187 -13.82 2.11 16.04
N SER A 188 -14.86 1.81 15.25
CA SER A 188 -15.37 0.43 15.03
C SER A 188 -14.38 -0.49 14.27
N THR A 189 -13.13 -0.04 14.15
CA THR A 189 -12.05 -0.58 13.34
C THR A 189 -10.81 -0.62 14.25
N THR A 190 -10.27 -1.80 14.55
CA THR A 190 -9.01 -1.90 15.29
C THR A 190 -7.84 -1.84 14.31
N VAL A 191 -6.88 -0.95 14.53
CA VAL A 191 -5.61 -0.91 13.79
C VAL A 191 -4.51 -1.36 14.75
N GLY A 192 -3.93 -2.53 14.50
CA GLY A 192 -2.78 -3.03 15.24
C GLY A 192 -1.54 -2.18 15.01
N LYS A 193 -0.54 -2.34 15.86
CA LYS A 193 0.78 -1.72 15.60
C LYS A 193 1.40 -2.36 14.37
N TYR A 194 2.05 -1.57 13.53
CA TYR A 194 2.71 -2.09 12.33
C TYR A 194 4.17 -2.47 12.58
N LEU A 195 4.59 -3.56 11.95
CA LEU A 195 5.98 -3.88 11.70
C LEU A 195 6.37 -3.29 10.35
N GLU A 196 7.43 -2.49 10.31
CA GLU A 196 8.03 -2.10 9.03
C GLU A 196 9.04 -3.15 8.58
N VAL A 197 8.91 -3.61 7.35
CA VAL A 197 9.70 -4.69 6.76
C VAL A 197 10.40 -4.17 5.52
N ASN A 198 11.73 -4.27 5.49
CA ASN A 198 12.49 -4.00 4.28
C ASN A 198 12.29 -5.15 3.27
N ILE A 199 11.83 -4.83 2.07
CA ILE A 199 11.57 -5.74 0.95
C ILE A 199 12.45 -5.41 -0.26
N SER A 200 13.68 -4.93 -0.04
CA SER A 200 14.70 -4.84 -1.10
C SER A 200 15.22 -6.22 -1.52
N LYS A 201 14.89 -7.25 -0.75
CA LYS A 201 15.17 -8.67 -0.92
C LYS A 201 14.07 -9.47 -0.22
N ASP A 202 14.02 -10.78 -0.47
CA ASP A 202 13.05 -11.65 0.18
C ASP A 202 13.15 -11.53 1.70
N ALA A 203 11.98 -11.45 2.34
CA ALA A 203 11.84 -11.24 3.78
C ALA A 203 10.86 -12.24 4.38
N ALA A 204 11.03 -12.54 5.66
CA ALA A 204 10.13 -13.39 6.42
C ALA A 204 9.75 -12.75 7.75
N ILE A 205 8.48 -12.84 8.11
CA ILE A 205 7.94 -12.34 9.37
C ILE A 205 7.07 -13.42 10.03
N TYR A 206 6.92 -13.30 11.34
CA TYR A 206 6.07 -14.18 12.14
C TYR A 206 5.06 -13.35 12.92
N PHE A 207 3.83 -13.84 13.00
CA PHE A 207 2.79 -13.27 13.85
C PHE A 207 2.88 -13.83 15.27
N ASP A 208 3.33 -13.01 16.21
CA ASP A 208 3.30 -13.33 17.63
C ASP A 208 1.88 -13.13 18.19
N SER A 209 1.14 -14.24 18.24
CA SER A 209 -0.24 -14.29 18.73
C SER A 209 -0.37 -13.84 20.20
N THR A 210 0.65 -14.05 21.02
CA THR A 210 0.65 -13.65 22.44
C THR A 210 0.59 -12.13 22.59
N ASN A 211 1.32 -11.42 21.74
CA ASN A 211 1.44 -9.97 21.79
C ASN A 211 0.60 -9.24 20.72
N ASN A 212 -0.06 -9.99 19.82
CA ASN A 212 -0.85 -9.48 18.70
C ASN A 212 -0.05 -8.53 17.79
N VAL A 213 1.19 -8.91 17.47
CA VAL A 213 2.13 -8.12 16.65
C VAL A 213 2.91 -9.01 15.69
N PHE A 214 3.41 -8.42 14.60
CA PHE A 214 4.40 -9.07 13.75
C PHE A 214 5.82 -8.81 14.26
N VAL A 215 6.70 -9.80 14.08
CA VAL A 215 8.14 -9.72 14.33
C VAL A 215 8.92 -10.23 13.12
N LEU A 216 10.13 -9.70 12.91
CA LEU A 216 11.04 -10.21 11.88
C LEU A 216 11.51 -11.61 12.26
N LEU A 217 11.49 -12.53 11.29
CA LEU A 217 12.20 -13.80 11.42
C LEU A 217 13.67 -13.58 11.04
N PRO A 218 14.61 -14.27 11.70
CA PRO A 218 15.99 -14.29 11.24
C PRO A 218 16.02 -14.81 9.80
N THR A 219 16.53 -14.02 8.86
CA THR A 219 16.82 -14.54 7.50
C THR A 219 17.78 -15.72 7.65
N PRO A 220 17.49 -16.90 7.07
CA PRO A 220 18.48 -17.96 6.99
C PRO A 220 19.67 -17.41 6.19
N TYR A 221 20.86 -17.42 6.81
CA TYR A 221 22.12 -16.97 6.21
C TYR A 221 22.49 -17.78 4.97
#